data_AF-A0A137SRV9-F1
#
_entry.id   AF-A0A137SRV9-F1
#
_cell.length_a   1.000
_cell.length_b   1.000
_cell.length_c   1.000
_cell.angle_alpha   90.00
_cell.angle_beta   90.00
_cell.angle_gamma   90.00
#
_symmetry.space_group_name_H-M   'P 1'
#
loop_
_entity.id
_entity.type
_entity.pdbx_description
1 polymer ?
#
loop_
_entity_poly.entity_id
_entity_poly.type
_entity_poly.pdbx_seq_one_letter_code
_entity_poly.pdbx_strand_id
1 'polypeptide(L)'
;MKEDKRTNRINLHLNNKELDLFKSKAKNYNQMAAMIRDAVAQFNDKGTVKRIESLNKLADLITEFNHEISKQGVNLNQITKRANELIYKGALDKEYYDEIILPHVSDLKKMMATMKKQQSDIFKRLLEI
;
A
#
# COMPACT_ATOMS: atom_id res chain seq x y z
N MET A 1 -33.72 23.11 -28.06
CA MET A 1 -33.81 23.81 -26.76
C MET A 1 -32.48 23.67 -26.04
N LYS A 2 -31.96 24.75 -25.45
CA LYS A 2 -30.68 24.81 -24.73
C LYS A 2 -30.87 24.23 -23.33
N GLU A 3 -30.98 22.92 -23.19
CA GLU A 3 -31.30 22.29 -21.90
C GLU A 3 -30.12 22.24 -20.91
N ASP A 4 -28.89 22.54 -21.33
CA ASP A 4 -27.70 22.40 -20.47
C ASP A 4 -26.89 23.71 -20.28
N LYS A 5 -27.60 24.83 -20.10
CA LYS A 5 -26.96 26.10 -19.74
C LYS A 5 -26.77 26.22 -18.23
N ARG A 6 -25.53 26.52 -17.82
CA ARG A 6 -25.16 26.77 -16.42
C ARG A 6 -25.71 28.13 -15.94
N THR A 7 -26.94 28.15 -15.43
CA THR A 7 -27.64 29.37 -14.98
C THR A 7 -27.75 29.49 -13.45
N ASN A 8 -27.64 28.39 -12.72
CA ASN A 8 -27.78 28.36 -11.27
C ASN A 8 -26.52 28.92 -10.56
N ARG A 9 -26.73 29.64 -9.45
CA ARG A 9 -25.68 30.23 -8.63
C ARG A 9 -25.76 29.69 -7.20
N ILE A 10 -24.60 29.48 -6.60
CA ILE A 10 -24.42 29.08 -5.21
C ILE A 10 -23.43 30.05 -4.55
N ASN A 11 -23.78 30.53 -3.36
CA ASN A 11 -22.90 31.37 -2.55
C ASN A 11 -22.13 30.49 -1.59
N LEU A 12 -20.81 30.65 -1.54
CA LEU A 12 -19.92 29.94 -0.64
C LEU A 12 -19.19 30.95 0.24
N HIS A 13 -19.39 30.87 1.55
CA HIS A 13 -18.67 31.70 2.51
C HIS A 13 -17.34 31.05 2.84
N LEU A 14 -16.25 31.79 2.68
CA LEU A 14 -14.88 31.33 2.91
C LEU A 14 -14.16 32.33 3.81
N ASN A 15 -13.32 31.82 4.70
CA ASN A 15 -12.33 32.66 5.37
C ASN A 15 -11.11 32.91 4.44
N ASN A 16 -10.21 33.81 4.85
CA ASN A 16 -9.06 34.20 4.02
C ASN A 16 -8.15 33.00 3.66
N LYS A 17 -7.93 32.06 4.59
CA LYS A 17 -7.10 30.87 4.35
C LYS A 17 -7.73 29.93 3.32
N GLU A 18 -9.04 29.73 3.43
CA GLU A 18 -9.79 28.89 2.49
C GLU A 18 -9.82 29.54 1.10
N LEU A 19 -10.03 30.85 1.02
CA LEU A 19 -10.01 31.56 -0.26
C LEU A 19 -8.65 31.42 -0.97
N ASP A 20 -7.55 31.56 -0.24
CA ASP A 20 -6.20 31.38 -0.78
C ASP A 20 -5.94 29.93 -1.20
N LEU A 21 -6.43 28.96 -0.44
CA LEU A 21 -6.38 27.55 -0.82
C LEU A 21 -7.13 27.30 -2.13
N PHE A 22 -8.36 27.80 -2.27
CA PHE A 22 -9.15 27.68 -3.50
C PHE A 22 -8.43 28.31 -4.69
N LYS A 23 -7.85 29.51 -4.53
CA LYS A 23 -7.03 30.15 -5.57
C LYS A 23 -5.82 29.29 -5.95
N SER A 24 -5.12 28.74 -4.96
CA SER A 24 -3.93 27.91 -5.20
C SER A 24 -4.25 26.63 -5.97
N LYS A 25 -5.37 25.96 -5.65
CA LYS A 25 -5.82 24.71 -6.29
C LYS A 25 -6.42 24.96 -7.68
N ALA A 26 -7.05 26.11 -7.88
CA ALA A 26 -7.65 26.49 -9.17
C ALA A 26 -6.63 26.95 -10.22
N LYS A 27 -5.33 27.06 -9.90
CA LYS A 27 -4.28 27.54 -10.83
C LYS A 27 -4.24 26.81 -12.16
N ASN A 28 -4.53 25.51 -12.16
CA ASN A 28 -4.51 24.65 -13.36
C ASN A 28 -5.88 24.60 -14.08
N TYR A 29 -6.87 25.36 -13.60
CA TYR A 29 -8.20 25.41 -14.17
C TYR A 29 -8.44 26.79 -14.80
N ASN A 30 -9.17 26.83 -15.91
CA ASN A 30 -9.58 28.08 -16.55
C ASN A 30 -10.42 28.98 -15.64
N GLN A 31 -11.14 28.39 -14.68
CA GLN A 31 -11.94 29.11 -13.68
C GLN A 31 -12.13 28.27 -12.42
N MET A 32 -12.18 28.93 -11.26
CA MET A 32 -12.43 28.26 -9.97
C MET A 32 -13.75 27.47 -9.95
N ALA A 33 -14.79 27.97 -10.64
CA ALA A 33 -16.06 27.26 -10.75
C ALA A 33 -15.94 25.92 -11.52
N ALA A 34 -14.96 25.77 -12.43
CA ALA A 34 -14.70 24.50 -13.11
C ALA A 34 -14.06 23.50 -12.14
N MET A 35 -13.05 23.93 -11.39
CA MET A 35 -12.45 23.12 -10.32
C MET A 35 -13.49 22.64 -9.30
N ILE A 36 -14.38 23.53 -8.84
CA ILE A 36 -15.42 23.18 -7.85
C ILE A 36 -16.38 22.13 -8.42
N ARG A 37 -16.82 22.26 -9.68
CA ARG A 37 -17.70 21.27 -10.31
C ARG A 37 -17.01 19.93 -10.50
N ASP A 38 -15.77 19.93 -10.96
CA ASP A 38 -14.99 18.69 -11.15
C ASP A 38 -14.72 18.02 -9.81
N ALA A 39 -14.41 18.79 -8.76
CA ALA A 39 -14.29 18.27 -7.41
C ALA A 39 -15.61 17.66 -6.92
N VAL A 40 -16.76 18.32 -7.11
CA VAL A 40 -18.06 17.75 -6.74
C VAL A 40 -18.36 16.48 -7.55
N ALA A 41 -18.08 16.47 -8.86
CA ALA A 41 -18.29 15.29 -9.69
C ALA A 41 -17.40 14.10 -9.25
N GLN A 42 -16.16 14.37 -8.86
CA GLN A 42 -15.21 13.34 -8.43
C GLN A 42 -15.45 12.87 -6.99
N PHE A 43 -15.69 13.78 -6.05
CA PHE A 43 -15.83 13.46 -4.62
C PHE A 43 -17.25 13.06 -4.21
N ASN A 44 -18.28 13.37 -5.00
CA ASN A 44 -19.66 12.90 -4.75
C ASN A 44 -19.95 11.54 -5.39
N ASP A 45 -19.02 11.00 -6.20
CA ASP A 45 -19.14 9.63 -6.67
C ASP A 45 -18.84 8.68 -5.50
N LYS A 46 -19.85 7.89 -5.10
CA LYS A 46 -19.68 6.77 -4.15
C LYS A 46 -18.53 5.86 -4.58
N GLY A 47 -18.23 5.79 -5.88
CA GLY A 47 -17.07 5.08 -6.43
C GLY A 47 -15.73 5.63 -5.94
N THR A 48 -15.52 6.95 -5.96
CA THR A 48 -14.25 7.58 -5.51
C THR A 48 -14.03 7.40 -4.01
N VAL A 49 -15.05 7.65 -3.18
CA VAL A 49 -14.94 7.46 -1.73
C VAL A 49 -14.66 5.98 -1.40
N LYS A 50 -15.41 5.05 -2.00
CA LYS A 50 -15.17 3.61 -1.82
C LYS A 50 -13.78 3.20 -2.30
N ARG A 51 -13.29 3.77 -3.40
CA ARG A 51 -11.95 3.50 -3.92
C ARG A 51 -10.87 3.92 -2.92
N ILE A 52 -11.00 5.11 -2.32
CA ILE A 52 -10.09 5.59 -1.27
C ILE A 52 -10.15 4.67 -0.05
N GLU A 53 -11.35 4.29 0.41
CA GLU A 53 -11.51 3.34 1.52
C GLU A 53 -10.89 1.97 1.22
N SER A 54 -11.07 1.46 -0.01
CA SER A 54 -10.46 0.21 -0.46
C SER A 54 -8.94 0.29 -0.51
N LEU A 55 -8.37 1.42 -0.94
CA LEU A 55 -6.92 1.64 -0.93
C LEU A 55 -6.37 1.65 0.49
N ASN A 56 -7.06 2.31 1.43
CA ASN A 56 -6.66 2.31 2.84
C ASN A 56 -6.70 0.91 3.44
N LYS A 57 -7.79 0.16 3.22
CA LYS A 57 -7.89 -1.25 3.67
C LYS A 57 -6.79 -2.12 3.07
N LEU A 58 -6.45 -1.91 1.80
CA LEU A 58 -5.37 -2.64 1.15
C LEU A 58 -4.00 -2.29 1.77
N ALA A 59 -3.77 -1.03 2.13
CA ALA A 59 -2.55 -0.61 2.83
C ALA A 59 -2.43 -1.30 4.20
N ASP A 60 -3.52 -1.40 4.96
CA ASP A 60 -3.57 -2.10 6.25
C ASP A 60 -3.24 -3.59 6.09
N LEU A 61 -3.91 -4.27 5.14
CA LEU A 61 -3.67 -5.68 4.83
C LEU A 61 -2.22 -5.92 4.39
N ILE A 62 -1.65 -5.01 3.60
CA ILE A 62 -0.25 -5.10 3.16
C ILE A 62 0.70 -4.99 4.35
N THR A 63 0.42 -4.09 5.28
CA THR A 63 1.23 -3.87 6.48
C THR A 63 1.17 -5.08 7.41
N GLU A 64 -0.03 -5.61 7.66
CA GLU A 64 -0.23 -6.80 8.48
C GLU A 64 0.50 -8.02 7.89
N PHE A 65 0.34 -8.26 6.59
CA PHE A 65 1.02 -9.36 5.92
C PHE A 65 2.55 -9.22 5.95
N ASN A 66 3.09 -8.00 5.79
CA ASN A 66 4.52 -7.75 5.94
C ASN A 66 5.04 -8.08 7.35
N HIS A 67 4.24 -7.76 8.37
CA HIS A 67 4.55 -8.09 9.75
C HIS A 67 4.59 -9.61 9.96
N GLU A 68 3.60 -10.34 9.44
CA GLU A 68 3.55 -11.81 9.53
C GLU A 68 4.70 -12.48 8.78
N ILE A 69 5.06 -12.06 7.56
CA ILE A 69 6.25 -12.58 6.87
C ILE A 69 7.51 -12.31 7.69
N SER A 70 7.62 -11.14 8.32
CA SER A 70 8.78 -10.80 9.16
C SER A 70 8.89 -11.74 10.37
N LYS A 71 7.77 -12.07 11.03
CA LYS A 71 7.73 -13.08 12.09
C LYS A 71 8.20 -14.44 11.61
N GLN A 72 7.72 -14.90 10.45
CA GLN A 72 8.16 -16.19 9.89
C GLN A 72 9.67 -16.19 9.58
N GLY A 73 10.23 -15.05 9.17
CA GLY A 73 11.66 -14.92 8.89
C GLY A 73 12.51 -15.07 10.16
N VAL A 74 12.03 -14.47 11.26
CA VAL A 74 12.62 -14.63 12.59
C VAL A 74 12.55 -16.10 13.04
N ASN A 75 11.41 -16.76 12.87
CA ASN A 75 11.23 -18.17 13.24
C ASN A 75 12.18 -19.08 12.46
N LEU A 76 12.30 -18.90 11.13
CA LEU A 76 13.25 -19.67 10.31
C LEU A 76 14.70 -19.47 10.77
N ASN A 77 15.07 -18.24 11.17
CA ASN A 77 16.41 -17.98 11.69
C ASN A 77 16.65 -18.69 13.02
N GLN A 78 15.65 -18.73 13.91
CA GLN A 78 15.73 -19.48 15.16
C GLN A 78 15.86 -20.99 14.93
N ILE A 79 15.10 -21.55 13.98
CA ILE A 79 15.20 -22.97 13.60
C ILE A 79 16.61 -23.29 13.10
N THR A 80 17.16 -22.44 12.21
CA THR A 80 18.54 -22.56 11.70
C THR A 80 19.55 -22.57 12.86
N LYS A 81 19.38 -21.65 13.84
CA LYS A 81 20.26 -21.57 15.01
C LYS A 81 20.17 -22.82 15.89
N ARG A 82 18.95 -23.31 16.15
CA ARG A 82 18.74 -24.55 16.93
C ARG A 82 19.32 -25.77 16.22
N ALA A 83 19.21 -25.84 14.90
CA ALA A 83 19.83 -26.91 14.12
C ALA A 83 21.36 -26.90 14.29
N ASN A 84 22.00 -25.73 14.23
CA ASN A 84 23.44 -25.60 14.48
C ASN A 84 23.82 -26.06 15.91
N GLU A 85 23.03 -25.73 16.91
CA GLU A 85 23.24 -26.19 18.30
C GLU A 85 23.11 -27.73 18.42
N LEU A 86 22.19 -28.34 17.69
CA LEU A 86 22.01 -29.80 17.65
C LEU A 86 23.18 -30.49 16.93
N ILE A 87 23.66 -29.91 15.83
CA ILE A 87 24.84 -30.40 15.10
C ILE A 87 26.07 -30.40 16.01
N TYR A 88 26.31 -29.30 16.74
CA TYR A 88 27.42 -29.22 17.68
C TYR A 88 27.35 -30.29 18.78
N LYS A 89 26.15 -30.66 19.22
CA LYS A 89 25.92 -31.71 20.22
C LYS A 89 25.93 -33.14 19.63
N GLY A 90 26.09 -33.29 18.32
CA GLY A 90 25.98 -34.58 17.62
C GLY A 90 24.56 -35.16 17.58
N ALA A 91 23.54 -34.36 17.91
CA ALA A 91 22.13 -34.77 17.90
C ALA A 91 21.46 -34.59 16.53
N LEU A 92 22.11 -33.87 15.61
CA LEU A 92 21.70 -33.71 14.23
C LEU A 92 22.92 -33.93 13.34
N ASP A 93 22.79 -34.78 12.33
CA ASP A 93 23.86 -35.01 11.38
C ASP A 93 24.09 -33.77 10.50
N LYS A 94 25.37 -33.40 10.35
CA LYS A 94 25.74 -32.16 9.65
C LYS A 94 25.56 -32.31 8.14
N GLU A 95 25.98 -33.43 7.57
CA GLU A 95 25.91 -33.68 6.13
C GLU A 95 24.45 -33.68 5.67
N TYR A 96 23.57 -34.38 6.39
CA TYR A 96 22.14 -34.35 6.15
C TYR A 96 21.55 -32.94 6.26
N TYR A 97 21.94 -32.16 7.26
CA TYR A 97 21.45 -30.79 7.40
C TYR A 97 21.88 -29.90 6.22
N ASP A 98 23.17 -29.93 5.87
CA ASP A 98 23.73 -29.08 4.82
C ASP A 98 23.23 -29.47 3.41
N GLU A 99 23.05 -30.76 3.14
CA GLU A 99 22.63 -31.25 1.81
C GLU A 99 21.11 -31.27 1.61
N ILE A 100 20.33 -31.49 2.67
CA ILE A 100 18.88 -31.68 2.56
C ILE A 100 18.10 -30.51 3.17
N ILE A 101 18.37 -30.15 4.43
CA ILE A 101 17.53 -29.17 5.15
C ILE A 101 17.87 -27.73 4.72
N LEU A 102 19.15 -27.39 4.68
CA LEU A 102 19.62 -26.02 4.43
C LEU A 102 19.19 -25.47 3.06
N PRO A 103 19.19 -26.26 1.96
CA PRO A 103 18.66 -25.80 0.67
C PRO A 103 17.19 -25.40 0.75
N HIS A 104 16.34 -26.22 1.41
CA HIS A 104 14.93 -25.89 1.60
C HIS A 104 14.73 -24.62 2.44
N VAL A 105 15.52 -24.43 3.51
CA VAL A 105 15.50 -23.19 4.30
C VAL A 105 15.91 -21.99 3.45
N SER A 106 16.91 -22.14 2.59
CA SER A 106 17.35 -21.09 1.66
C SER A 106 16.26 -20.71 0.67
N ASP A 107 15.58 -21.71 0.10
CA ASP A 107 14.49 -21.48 -0.86
C ASP A 107 13.28 -20.80 -0.21
N LEU A 108 12.93 -21.19 1.02
CA LEU A 108 11.90 -20.49 1.80
C LEU A 108 12.28 -19.03 2.05
N LYS A 109 13.53 -18.75 2.44
CA LYS A 109 14.02 -17.37 2.63
C LYS A 109 13.94 -16.56 1.34
N LYS A 110 14.34 -17.13 0.20
CA LYS A 110 14.23 -16.47 -1.11
C LYS A 110 12.77 -16.19 -1.48
N MET A 111 11.88 -17.17 -1.29
CA MET A 111 10.46 -17.03 -1.58
C MET A 111 9.85 -15.89 -0.76
N MET A 112 10.16 -15.81 0.53
CA MET A 112 9.70 -14.73 1.42
C MET A 112 10.22 -13.36 1.00
N ALA A 113 11.50 -13.26 0.60
CA ALA A 113 12.07 -12.02 0.09
C ALA A 113 11.38 -11.58 -1.21
N THR A 114 11.13 -12.50 -2.13
CA THR A 114 10.39 -12.24 -3.36
C THR A 114 8.97 -11.77 -3.08
N MET A 115 8.25 -12.43 -2.16
CA MET A 115 6.90 -12.02 -1.76
C MET A 115 6.87 -10.58 -1.22
N LYS A 116 7.80 -10.22 -0.32
CA LYS A 116 7.93 -8.84 0.19
C LYS A 116 8.19 -7.84 -0.92
N LYS A 117 9.06 -8.19 -1.87
CA LYS A 117 9.39 -7.32 -3.01
C LYS A 117 8.17 -7.10 -3.90
N GLN A 118 7.50 -8.17 -4.32
CA GLN A 118 6.28 -8.11 -5.14
C GLN A 118 5.21 -7.25 -4.48
N GLN A 119 5.04 -7.39 -3.16
CA GLN A 119 4.07 -6.60 -2.41
C GLN A 119 4.45 -5.11 -2.38
N SER A 120 5.73 -4.79 -2.17
CA SER A 120 6.21 -3.40 -2.24
C SER A 120 6.00 -2.80 -3.63
N ASP A 121 6.24 -3.57 -4.68
CA ASP A 121 6.06 -3.13 -6.07
C ASP A 121 4.58 -2.89 -6.39
N ILE A 122 3.67 -3.75 -5.91
CA ILE A 122 2.21 -3.55 -6.04
C ILE A 122 1.79 -2.27 -5.32
N PHE A 123 2.26 -2.05 -4.10
CA PHE A 123 1.91 -0.86 -3.32
C PHE A 123 2.39 0.43 -4.00
N LYS A 124 3.63 0.46 -4.51
CA LYS A 124 4.16 1.61 -5.26
C LYS A 124 3.32 1.92 -6.49
N ARG A 125 2.99 0.90 -7.29
CA ARG A 125 2.13 1.06 -8.47
C ARG A 125 0.75 1.62 -8.12
N LEU A 126 0.19 1.24 -6.97
CA LEU A 126 -1.11 1.75 -6.53
C LEU A 126 -1.06 3.21 -6.04
N LEU A 127 0.07 3.66 -5.50
CA LEU A 127 0.29 5.05 -5.10
C LEU A 127 0.64 5.97 -6.27
N GLU A 128 1.17 5.42 -7.36
CA GLU A 128 1.49 6.14 -8.61
C GLU A 128 0.27 6.30 -9.55
N ILE A 129 -0.88 5.70 -9.22
CA ILE A 129 -2.17 5.87 -9.92
C ILE A 129 -2.97 7.01 -9.29
#